data_AF-A0A2V2S198-F1
#
_entry.id   AF-A0A2V2S198-F1
#
_cell.length_a   1.000
_cell.length_b   1.000
_cell.length_c   1.000
_cell.angle_alpha   90.00
_cell.angle_beta   90.00
_cell.angle_gamma   90.00
#
_symmetry.space_group_name_H-M   'P 1'
#
loop_
_entity.id
_entity.type
_entity.pdbx_description
1 polymer ?
#
loop_
_entity_poly.entity_id
_entity_poly.type
_entity_poly.pdbx_seq_one_letter_code
_entity_poly.pdbx_strand_id
1 'polypeptide(L)'
;MWRILILLVSLACVGALAGCNRNQVATSKEDPTIIFRSEDGRVLTQEDLKGFTGNIRWEIVGGENVPPQAHELHQQARQFGEKGDYTNALVLLERASALPPRWPYPVYDRAYTHLLMKDYDGAREFYRKTVELSRRGFFTAITALDTLEREHKGDLPAGTYLMYLSLEWQDDPEKRAAAVRQLAKQFPKFAPAWKELAACRHREGIGGQTRRRDKRNVTDQQSAGP
;
A
#
# COMPACT_ATOMS: atom_id res chain seq x y z
N MET A 1 -22.98 9.07 62.70
CA MET A 1 -23.89 7.95 62.42
C MET A 1 -24.16 8.00 60.92
N TRP A 2 -23.75 7.11 60.01
CA TRP A 2 -23.52 5.66 59.93
C TRP A 2 -22.85 5.45 58.54
N ARG A 3 -21.53 5.23 58.38
CA ARG A 3 -20.76 3.97 58.25
C ARG A 3 -21.34 2.85 57.34
N ILE A 4 -20.48 2.21 56.52
CA ILE A 4 -20.61 0.84 55.94
C ILE A 4 -21.45 0.79 54.63
N LEU A 5 -21.03 0.23 53.49
CA LEU A 5 -20.26 -1.01 53.24
C LEU A 5 -19.46 -0.94 51.93
N ILE A 6 -18.23 -1.47 51.99
CA ILE A 6 -17.35 -1.81 50.87
C ILE A 6 -17.91 -3.05 50.16
N LEU A 7 -17.98 -3.05 48.82
CA LEU A 7 -18.01 -4.30 48.05
C LEU A 7 -17.05 -4.20 46.87
N LEU A 8 -15.82 -4.60 47.18
CA LEU A 8 -14.86 -5.17 46.25
C LEU A 8 -15.50 -6.41 45.60
N VAL A 9 -15.77 -6.34 44.30
CA VAL A 9 -15.84 -7.55 43.46
C VAL A 9 -14.65 -7.52 42.53
N SER A 10 -13.55 -8.02 43.05
CA SER A 10 -12.48 -8.62 42.29
C SER A 10 -13.01 -9.90 41.63
N LEU A 11 -13.21 -9.86 40.31
CA LEU A 11 -13.27 -11.07 39.49
C LEU A 11 -12.02 -11.09 38.62
N ALA A 12 -11.07 -11.92 39.05
CA ALA A 12 -9.87 -12.25 38.30
C ALA A 12 -10.17 -13.25 37.18
N CYS A 13 -9.27 -13.21 36.20
CA CYS A 13 -8.83 -14.30 35.32
C CYS A 13 -9.36 -14.36 33.88
N VAL A 14 -8.49 -13.83 33.01
CA VAL A 14 -7.85 -14.55 31.89
C VAL A 14 -8.81 -15.27 30.93
N GLY A 15 -9.28 -14.51 29.94
CA GLY A 15 -9.67 -15.06 28.64
C GLY A 15 -8.65 -14.58 27.60
N ALA A 16 -7.70 -15.45 27.25
CA ALA A 16 -6.77 -15.23 26.16
C ALA A 16 -7.52 -15.07 24.84
N LEU A 17 -7.64 -13.84 24.35
CA LEU A 17 -7.86 -13.60 22.94
C LEU A 17 -6.49 -13.32 22.33
N ALA A 18 -5.98 -14.37 21.70
CA ALA A 18 -4.98 -14.30 20.65
C ALA A 18 -5.48 -13.34 19.55
N GLY A 19 -5.28 -12.04 19.77
CA GLY A 19 -5.31 -11.04 18.73
C GLY A 19 -4.03 -11.22 17.93
N CYS A 20 -4.16 -11.89 16.79
CA CYS A 20 -3.09 -12.08 15.82
C CYS A 20 -2.34 -10.76 15.61
N ASN A 21 -1.07 -10.76 16.03
CA ASN A 21 -0.08 -9.73 15.74
C ASN A 21 0.15 -9.71 14.22
N ARG A 22 -0.77 -9.12 13.48
CA ARG A 22 -0.72 -8.98 12.04
C ARG A 22 -0.19 -7.58 11.75
N ASN A 23 1.13 -7.43 11.87
CA ASN A 23 1.95 -6.48 11.12
C ASN A 23 3.46 -6.63 11.40
N GLN A 24 3.94 -7.85 11.69
CA GLN A 24 5.32 -8.14 11.30
C GLN A 24 5.31 -8.37 9.79
N VAL A 25 5.44 -7.27 9.03
CA VAL A 25 6.04 -7.34 7.71
C VAL A 25 7.42 -7.89 7.95
N ALA A 26 7.57 -9.21 7.76
CA ALA A 26 8.87 -9.85 7.72
C ALA A 26 9.72 -9.00 6.79
N THR A 27 10.80 -8.43 7.31
CA THR A 27 11.84 -7.81 6.49
C THR A 27 12.45 -8.95 5.69
N SER A 28 11.82 -9.30 4.57
CA SER A 28 12.41 -10.19 3.58
C SER A 28 13.72 -9.53 3.20
N LYS A 29 14.81 -10.23 3.44
CA LYS A 29 16.11 -9.92 2.87
C LYS A 29 15.89 -9.98 1.35
N GLU A 30 15.60 -8.83 0.73
CA GLU A 30 15.30 -8.78 -0.69
C GLU A 30 16.60 -8.99 -1.45
N ASP A 31 16.72 -10.17 -2.07
CA ASP A 31 17.89 -10.53 -2.85
C ASP A 31 18.04 -9.53 -4.01
N PRO A 32 19.28 -9.07 -4.29
CA PRO A 32 19.54 -8.17 -5.40
C PRO A 32 18.99 -8.71 -6.70
N THR A 33 18.16 -7.91 -7.37
CA THR A 33 17.58 -8.23 -8.67
C THR A 33 18.21 -7.34 -9.73
N ILE A 34 18.82 -7.96 -10.74
CA ILE A 34 19.33 -7.23 -11.91
C ILE A 34 18.19 -6.99 -12.88
N ILE A 35 17.98 -5.73 -13.27
CA ILE A 35 16.98 -5.33 -14.26
C ILE A 35 17.70 -4.87 -15.52
N PHE A 36 17.41 -5.51 -16.66
CA PHE A 36 17.91 -5.12 -17.98
C PHE A 36 16.89 -4.26 -18.72
N ARG A 37 17.34 -3.22 -19.41
CA ARG A 37 16.51 -2.24 -20.14
C ARG A 37 17.07 -1.97 -21.53
N SER A 38 16.17 -1.87 -22.49
CA SER A 38 16.44 -1.32 -23.81
C SER A 38 16.60 0.22 -23.77
N GLU A 39 17.06 0.80 -24.86
CA GLU A 39 17.28 2.24 -25.01
C GLU A 39 15.99 3.07 -24.81
N ASP A 40 14.86 2.54 -25.27
CA ASP A 40 13.50 3.07 -25.07
C ASP A 40 12.98 2.94 -23.61
N GLY A 41 13.75 2.29 -22.73
CA GLY A 41 13.41 2.11 -21.31
C GLY A 41 12.53 0.90 -21.02
N ARG A 42 12.19 0.09 -22.03
CA ARG A 42 11.49 -1.20 -21.87
C ARG A 42 12.39 -2.19 -21.11
N VAL A 43 11.86 -2.89 -20.11
CA VAL A 43 12.62 -3.96 -19.44
C VAL A 43 12.60 -5.22 -20.27
N LEU A 44 13.76 -5.84 -20.36
CA LEU A 44 14.00 -7.06 -21.13
C LEU A 44 13.90 -8.27 -20.21
N THR A 45 13.09 -9.24 -20.62
CA THR A 45 13.06 -10.59 -20.03
C THR A 45 14.28 -11.40 -20.47
N GLN A 46 14.51 -12.57 -19.87
CA GLN A 46 15.60 -13.45 -20.28
C GLN A 46 15.46 -13.90 -21.74
N GLU A 47 14.23 -14.07 -22.22
CA GLU A 47 13.91 -14.34 -23.62
C GLU A 47 14.21 -13.15 -24.52
N ASP A 48 13.86 -11.92 -24.12
CA ASP A 48 14.17 -10.71 -24.90
C ASP A 48 15.68 -10.50 -25.06
N LEU A 49 16.49 -10.98 -24.11
CA LEU A 49 17.96 -10.89 -24.16
C LEU A 49 18.56 -11.87 -25.18
N LYS A 50 17.87 -12.95 -25.54
CA LYS A 50 18.37 -13.93 -26.50
C LYS A 50 18.39 -13.32 -27.90
N GLY A 51 19.59 -13.01 -28.40
CA GLY A 51 19.78 -12.41 -29.72
C GLY A 51 19.57 -10.89 -29.77
N PHE A 52 19.52 -10.21 -28.62
CA PHE A 52 19.48 -8.75 -28.58
C PHE A 52 20.82 -8.16 -29.05
N THR A 53 20.80 -7.31 -30.07
CA THR A 53 22.00 -6.73 -30.69
C THR A 53 22.15 -5.22 -30.47
N GLY A 54 21.32 -4.62 -29.61
CA GLY A 54 21.39 -3.19 -29.26
C GLY A 54 22.12 -2.91 -27.94
N ASN A 55 22.16 -1.64 -27.56
CA ASN A 55 22.67 -1.24 -26.24
C ASN A 55 21.66 -1.60 -25.14
N ILE A 56 22.14 -2.29 -24.10
CA ILE A 56 21.35 -2.64 -22.92
C ILE A 56 21.85 -1.80 -21.74
N ARG A 57 20.93 -1.09 -21.09
CA ARG A 57 21.16 -0.51 -19.76
C ARG A 57 20.76 -1.54 -18.71
N TRP A 58 21.49 -1.61 -17.60
CA TRP A 58 21.12 -2.48 -16.49
C TRP A 58 21.27 -1.75 -15.15
N GLU A 59 20.48 -2.16 -14.17
CA GLU A 59 20.53 -1.66 -12.80
C GLU A 59 20.32 -2.80 -11.81
N ILE A 60 21.04 -2.79 -10.68
CA ILE A 60 20.77 -3.69 -9.55
C ILE A 60 19.76 -2.99 -8.65
N VAL A 61 18.60 -3.62 -8.44
CA VAL A 61 17.53 -3.14 -7.57
C VAL A 61 17.35 -4.15 -6.45
N GLY A 62 17.36 -3.67 -5.21
CA GLY A 62 17.53 -4.54 -4.04
C GLY A 62 18.98 -5.01 -3.92
N GLY A 63 19.41 -5.36 -2.71
CA GLY A 63 20.80 -5.78 -2.43
C GLY A 63 21.78 -4.66 -2.07
N GLU A 64 21.31 -3.44 -1.82
CA GLU A 64 22.11 -2.50 -1.04
C GLU A 64 22.25 -3.03 0.39
N ASN A 65 23.47 -3.04 0.91
CA ASN A 65 23.72 -3.37 2.30
C ASN A 65 23.19 -2.23 3.17
N VAL A 66 21.90 -2.30 3.51
CA VAL A 66 21.26 -1.36 4.42
C VAL A 66 21.76 -1.65 5.83
N PRO A 67 22.46 -0.71 6.49
CA PRO A 67 22.95 -0.93 7.84
C PRO A 67 21.78 -1.23 8.79
N PRO A 68 21.94 -2.14 9.78
CA PRO A 68 20.88 -2.42 10.77
C PRO A 68 20.36 -1.16 11.45
N GLN A 69 21.25 -0.20 11.73
CA GLN A 69 20.89 1.10 12.29
C GLN A 69 19.91 1.89 11.40
N ALA A 70 20.04 1.82 10.07
CA ALA A 70 19.11 2.48 9.15
C ALA A 70 17.72 1.86 9.23
N HIS A 71 17.64 0.53 9.31
CA HIS A 71 16.40 -0.19 9.54
C HIS A 71 15.77 0.19 10.89
N GLU A 72 16.54 0.25 11.96
CA GLU A 72 16.05 0.64 13.28
C GLU A 72 15.46 2.06 13.28
N LEU A 73 16.18 3.03 12.71
CA LEU A 73 15.70 4.42 12.58
C LEU A 73 14.40 4.49 11.78
N HIS A 74 14.32 3.75 10.67
CA HIS A 74 13.12 3.68 9.83
C HIS A 74 11.92 3.06 10.56
N GLN A 75 12.13 1.98 11.31
CA GLN A 75 11.09 1.35 12.11
C GLN A 75 10.61 2.26 13.25
N GLN A 76 11.53 2.93 13.95
CA GLN A 76 11.17 3.91 14.98
C GLN A 76 10.36 5.06 14.38
N ALA A 77 10.74 5.55 13.20
CA ALA A 77 9.98 6.60 12.54
C ALA A 77 8.53 6.20 12.25
N ARG A 78 8.30 4.96 11.79
CA ARG A 78 6.94 4.44 11.58
C ARG A 78 6.14 4.42 12.88
N GLN A 79 6.74 4.00 13.99
CA GLN A 79 6.08 4.02 15.31
C GLN A 79 5.70 5.43 15.77
N PHE A 80 6.52 6.44 15.48
CA PHE A 80 6.15 7.85 15.74
C PHE A 80 5.02 8.31 14.80
N GLY A 81 5.09 7.97 13.51
CA GLY A 81 4.06 8.29 12.54
C GLY A 81 2.70 7.67 12.85
N GLU A 82 2.66 6.41 13.31
CA GLU A 82 1.45 5.71 13.77
C GLU A 82 0.80 6.41 14.97
N LYS A 83 1.60 7.06 15.82
CA LYS A 83 1.13 7.86 16.97
C LYS A 83 0.75 9.29 16.58
N GLY A 84 0.88 9.66 15.30
CA GLY A 84 0.63 11.01 14.81
C GLY A 84 1.76 12.01 15.09
N ASP A 85 2.89 11.56 15.62
CA ASP A 85 4.07 12.41 15.87
C ASP A 85 4.94 12.49 14.62
N TYR A 86 4.42 13.23 13.63
CA TYR A 86 5.02 13.33 12.31
C TYR A 86 6.35 14.08 12.33
N THR A 87 6.54 15.04 13.25
CA THR A 87 7.80 15.78 13.38
C THR A 87 8.95 14.86 13.74
N ASN A 88 8.79 14.02 14.78
CA ASN A 88 9.83 13.06 15.16
C ASN A 88 10.00 11.96 14.11
N ALA A 89 8.92 11.53 13.45
CA ALA A 89 9.00 10.60 12.34
C ALA A 89 9.88 11.13 11.20
N LEU A 90 9.68 12.38 10.76
CA LEU A 90 10.47 13.00 9.69
C LEU A 90 11.95 13.10 10.03
N VAL A 91 12.31 13.45 11.26
CA VAL A 91 13.71 13.51 11.72
C VAL A 91 14.38 12.13 11.63
N LEU A 92 13.68 11.08 12.08
CA LEU A 92 14.22 9.72 12.03
C LEU A 92 14.32 9.20 10.60
N LEU A 93 13.35 9.50 9.74
CA LEU A 93 13.39 9.13 8.32
C LEU A 93 14.52 9.82 7.57
N GLU A 94 14.80 11.09 7.88
CA GLU A 94 15.94 11.81 7.32
C GLU A 94 17.25 11.12 7.70
N ARG A 95 17.44 10.82 8.98
CA ARG A 95 18.62 10.07 9.47
C ARG A 95 18.73 8.69 8.82
N ALA A 96 17.61 7.97 8.68
CA ALA A 96 17.58 6.68 8.02
C ALA A 96 17.96 6.79 6.54
N SER A 97 17.50 7.81 5.82
CA SER A 97 17.84 8.05 4.41
C SER A 97 19.30 8.47 4.19
N ALA A 98 19.96 9.03 5.21
CA ALA A 98 21.35 9.46 5.12
C ALA A 98 22.36 8.29 5.20
N LEU A 99 21.96 7.14 5.76
CA LEU A 99 22.86 5.99 5.96
C LEU A 99 23.08 5.22 4.64
N PRO A 100 22.04 4.65 3.99
CA PRO A 100 22.07 4.28 2.58
C PRO A 100 21.28 5.29 1.73
N PRO A 101 21.95 6.21 1.01
CA PRO A 101 21.29 7.27 0.23
C PRO A 101 20.36 6.79 -0.89
N ARG A 102 20.51 5.52 -1.30
CA ARG A 102 19.76 4.92 -2.38
C ARG A 102 18.65 3.97 -1.90
N TRP A 103 18.48 3.83 -0.57
CA TRP A 103 17.39 3.07 0.00
C TRP A 103 16.07 3.87 -0.07
N PRO A 104 15.10 3.43 -0.89
CA PRO A 104 13.93 4.26 -1.21
C PRO A 104 12.88 4.34 -0.10
N TYR A 105 12.89 3.41 0.86
CA TYR A 105 11.82 3.27 1.85
C TYR A 105 11.71 4.46 2.82
N PRO A 106 12.79 4.98 3.43
CA PRO A 106 12.68 6.18 4.26
C PRO A 106 12.21 7.40 3.47
N VAL A 107 12.63 7.53 2.21
CA VAL A 107 12.21 8.63 1.32
C VAL A 107 10.71 8.51 0.99
N TYR A 108 10.23 7.30 0.72
CA TYR A 108 8.81 7.02 0.51
C TYR A 108 7.97 7.34 1.75
N ASP A 109 8.43 6.93 2.93
CA ASP A 109 7.71 7.20 4.18
C ASP A 109 7.75 8.69 4.55
N ARG A 110 8.75 9.47 4.12
CA ARG A 110 8.71 10.94 4.24
C ARG A 110 7.58 11.50 3.38
N ALA A 111 7.49 11.09 2.12
CA ALA A 111 6.42 11.51 1.23
C ALA A 111 5.03 11.22 1.82
N TYR A 112 4.86 10.00 2.34
CA TYR A 112 3.63 9.59 3.00
C TYR A 112 3.36 10.39 4.29
N THR A 113 4.39 10.69 5.08
CA THR A 113 4.25 11.52 6.30
C THR A 113 3.80 12.94 5.95
N HIS A 114 4.39 13.56 4.93
CA HIS A 114 3.93 14.87 4.43
C HIS A 114 2.47 14.81 3.94
N LEU A 115 2.08 13.72 3.26
CA LEU A 115 0.69 13.50 2.85
C LEU A 115 -0.27 13.46 4.06
N LEU A 116 0.09 12.74 5.13
CA LEU A 116 -0.70 12.69 6.37
C LEU A 116 -0.84 14.06 7.04
N MET A 117 0.21 14.87 6.95
CA MET A 117 0.21 16.28 7.39
C MET A 117 -0.58 17.21 6.45
N LYS A 118 -1.12 16.70 5.33
CA LYS A 118 -1.73 17.46 4.24
C LYS A 118 -0.79 18.48 3.58
N ASP A 119 0.52 18.27 3.72
CA ASP A 119 1.55 18.98 2.99
C ASP A 119 1.76 18.31 1.62
N TYR A 120 0.94 18.69 0.66
CA TYR A 120 0.97 18.10 -0.68
C TYR A 120 2.21 18.48 -1.48
N ASP A 121 2.85 19.62 -1.17
CA ASP A 121 4.07 20.05 -1.85
C ASP A 121 5.25 19.18 -1.41
N GLY A 122 5.41 19.00 -0.09
CA GLY A 122 6.38 18.06 0.47
C GLY A 122 6.13 16.62 0.02
N ALA A 123 4.86 16.19 -0.01
CA ALA A 123 4.51 14.84 -0.48
C ALA A 123 4.94 14.63 -1.94
N ARG A 124 4.64 15.57 -2.85
CA ARG A 124 5.05 15.49 -4.26
C ARG A 124 6.57 15.47 -4.41
N GLU A 125 7.29 16.31 -3.67
CA GLU A 125 8.75 16.34 -3.70
C GLU A 125 9.35 14.97 -3.35
N PHE A 126 8.94 14.39 -2.23
CA PHE A 126 9.52 13.13 -1.78
C PHE A 126 9.01 11.92 -2.58
N TYR A 127 7.76 11.92 -3.06
CA TYR A 127 7.31 10.87 -3.98
C TYR A 127 8.10 10.90 -5.29
N ARG A 128 8.45 12.08 -5.81
CA ARG A 128 9.33 12.22 -6.97
C ARG A 128 10.69 11.59 -6.71
N LYS A 129 11.31 11.92 -5.57
CA LYS A 129 12.57 11.30 -5.12
C LYS A 129 12.47 9.78 -4.99
N THR A 130 11.39 9.26 -4.42
CA THR A 130 11.15 7.80 -4.34
C THR A 130 11.10 7.16 -5.73
N VAL A 131 10.37 7.77 -6.66
CA VAL A 131 10.26 7.27 -8.04
C VAL A 131 11.63 7.34 -8.73
N GLU A 132 12.43 8.38 -8.52
CA GLU A 132 13.80 8.47 -9.04
C GLU A 132 14.72 7.36 -8.50
N LEU A 133 14.61 7.03 -7.21
CA LEU A 133 15.38 5.97 -6.57
C LEU A 133 14.95 4.57 -7.02
N SER A 134 13.65 4.30 -7.11
CA SER A 134 13.12 3.01 -7.51
C SER A 134 11.75 3.13 -8.20
N ARG A 135 11.78 3.36 -9.52
CA ARG A 135 10.57 3.48 -10.35
C ARG A 135 9.69 2.23 -10.32
N ARG A 136 10.26 1.03 -10.18
CA ARG A 136 9.49 -0.23 -10.30
C ARG A 136 9.04 -0.81 -8.96
N GLY A 137 9.76 -0.54 -7.87
CA GLY A 137 9.39 -1.03 -6.54
C GLY A 137 8.22 -0.29 -5.90
N PHE A 138 7.90 0.92 -6.37
CA PHE A 138 6.96 1.82 -5.68
C PHE A 138 5.83 2.29 -6.60
N PHE A 139 4.98 1.35 -7.04
CA PHE A 139 3.79 1.66 -7.84
C PHE A 139 2.81 2.61 -7.13
N THR A 140 2.75 2.54 -5.78
CA THR A 140 2.00 3.47 -4.95
C THR A 140 2.56 4.88 -5.08
N ALA A 141 3.88 5.06 -4.99
CA ALA A 141 4.53 6.36 -5.17
C ALA A 141 4.31 6.96 -6.55
N ILE A 142 4.34 6.14 -7.61
CA ILE A 142 4.03 6.58 -8.98
C ILE A 142 2.59 7.10 -9.05
N THR A 143 1.65 6.34 -8.50
CA THR A 143 0.22 6.71 -8.50
C THR A 143 0.00 7.98 -7.68
N ALA A 144 0.63 8.09 -6.51
CA ALA A 144 0.59 9.27 -5.66
C ALA A 144 1.11 10.50 -6.38
N LEU A 145 2.30 10.40 -6.98
CA LEU A 145 2.94 11.50 -7.68
C LEU A 145 2.10 11.96 -8.88
N ASP A 146 1.66 11.05 -9.74
CA ASP A 146 0.80 11.40 -10.89
C ASP A 146 -0.48 12.11 -10.44
N THR A 147 -1.16 11.55 -9.43
CA THR A 147 -2.43 12.10 -8.95
C THR A 147 -2.24 13.47 -8.35
N LEU A 148 -1.26 13.63 -7.44
CA LEU A 148 -1.00 14.91 -6.77
C LEU A 148 -0.51 15.99 -7.75
N GLU A 149 0.26 15.65 -8.78
CA GLU A 149 0.66 16.61 -9.82
C GLU A 149 -0.54 17.06 -10.66
N ARG A 150 -1.46 16.15 -10.97
CA ARG A 150 -2.70 16.48 -11.68
C ARG A 150 -3.64 17.31 -10.81
N GLU A 151 -3.69 17.06 -9.51
CA GLU A 151 -4.41 17.92 -8.56
C GLU A 151 -3.82 19.33 -8.54
N HIS A 152 -2.50 19.45 -8.47
CA HIS A 152 -1.82 20.76 -8.47
C HIS A 152 -2.04 21.55 -9.76
N LYS A 153 -2.09 20.87 -10.91
CA LYS A 153 -2.40 21.48 -12.21
C LYS A 153 -3.88 21.82 -12.41
N GLY A 154 -4.76 21.32 -11.55
CA GLY A 154 -6.22 21.44 -11.71
C GLY A 154 -6.84 20.43 -12.68
N ASP A 155 -6.07 19.44 -13.16
CA ASP A 155 -6.56 18.35 -14.03
C ASP A 155 -7.43 17.34 -13.27
N LEU A 156 -7.23 17.25 -11.95
CA LEU A 156 -8.05 16.50 -11.01
C LEU A 156 -8.46 17.39 -9.82
N PRO A 157 -9.63 17.17 -9.22
CA PRO A 157 -10.02 17.88 -7.99
C PRO A 157 -9.08 17.54 -6.83
N ALA A 158 -8.73 18.54 -6.02
CA ALA A 158 -7.90 18.35 -4.83
C ALA A 158 -8.51 17.31 -3.88
N GLY A 159 -7.68 16.42 -3.35
CA GLY A 159 -8.10 15.32 -2.46
C GLY A 159 -8.59 14.06 -3.19
N THR A 160 -8.47 13.99 -4.52
CA THR A 160 -8.73 12.76 -5.29
C THR A 160 -7.83 11.62 -4.82
N TYR A 161 -6.54 11.89 -4.57
CA TYR A 161 -5.60 10.89 -4.09
C TYR A 161 -5.93 10.41 -2.68
N LEU A 162 -6.33 11.31 -1.77
CA LEU A 162 -6.75 10.91 -0.42
C LEU A 162 -8.02 10.05 -0.43
N MET A 163 -8.99 10.38 -1.30
CA MET A 163 -10.17 9.55 -1.50
C MET A 163 -9.79 8.16 -2.02
N TYR A 164 -8.88 8.09 -3.00
CA TYR A 164 -8.36 6.83 -3.52
C TYR A 164 -7.64 6.01 -2.45
N LEU A 165 -6.74 6.64 -1.68
CA LEU A 165 -5.99 6.00 -0.60
C LEU A 165 -6.93 5.47 0.49
N SER A 166 -8.02 6.18 0.78
CA SER A 166 -9.00 5.74 1.80
C SER A 166 -9.64 4.38 1.48
N LEU A 167 -9.61 3.94 0.22
CA LEU A 167 -10.09 2.61 -0.20
C LEU A 167 -9.26 1.46 0.37
N GLU A 168 -8.01 1.71 0.76
CA GLU A 168 -7.13 0.72 1.39
C GLU A 168 -7.57 0.41 2.83
N TRP A 169 -8.20 1.37 3.51
CA TRP A 169 -8.70 1.22 4.88
C TRP A 169 -10.15 0.76 4.94
N GLN A 170 -10.75 0.41 3.80
CA GLN A 170 -12.11 -0.14 3.74
C GLN A 170 -12.07 -1.67 3.81
N ASP A 171 -12.30 -2.22 5.01
CA ASP A 171 -12.31 -3.67 5.24
C ASP A 171 -13.54 -4.36 4.65
N ASP A 172 -14.68 -3.66 4.59
CA ASP A 172 -15.93 -4.19 4.06
C ASP A 172 -15.92 -4.21 2.52
N PRO A 173 -15.94 -5.41 1.88
CA PRO A 173 -15.84 -5.52 0.43
C PRO A 173 -16.98 -4.84 -0.33
N GLU A 174 -18.19 -4.81 0.23
CA GLU A 174 -19.36 -4.20 -0.42
C GLU A 174 -19.27 -2.68 -0.37
N LYS A 175 -18.91 -2.13 0.79
CA LYS A 175 -18.65 -0.68 0.96
C LYS A 175 -17.48 -0.24 0.09
N ARG A 176 -16.39 -1.01 0.05
CA ARG A 176 -15.23 -0.76 -0.82
C ARG A 176 -15.65 -0.75 -2.30
N ALA A 177 -16.43 -1.73 -2.75
CA ALA A 177 -16.91 -1.78 -4.13
C ALA A 177 -17.84 -0.60 -4.48
N ALA A 178 -18.70 -0.18 -3.53
CA ALA A 178 -19.53 1.01 -3.71
C ALA A 178 -18.69 2.29 -3.82
N ALA A 179 -17.70 2.47 -2.95
CA ALA A 179 -16.78 3.60 -2.98
C ALA A 179 -15.97 3.66 -4.28
N VAL A 180 -15.46 2.51 -4.77
CA VAL A 180 -14.76 2.41 -6.05
C VAL A 180 -15.66 2.80 -7.23
N ARG A 181 -16.92 2.32 -7.24
CA ARG A 181 -17.91 2.70 -8.27
C ARG A 181 -18.19 4.21 -8.26
N GLN A 182 -18.34 4.80 -7.08
CA GLN A 182 -18.54 6.23 -6.92
C GLN A 182 -17.32 7.02 -7.42
N LEU A 183 -16.11 6.61 -7.03
CA LEU A 183 -14.86 7.25 -7.43
C LEU A 183 -14.69 7.26 -8.95
N ALA A 184 -14.91 6.14 -9.63
CA ALA A 184 -14.81 6.04 -11.08
C ALA A 184 -15.85 6.91 -11.80
N LYS A 185 -17.06 7.02 -11.24
CA LYS A 185 -18.14 7.87 -11.78
C LYS A 185 -17.83 9.36 -11.58
N GLN A 186 -17.32 9.74 -10.41
CA GLN A 186 -17.04 11.13 -10.06
C GLN A 186 -15.79 11.65 -10.79
N PHE A 187 -14.78 10.79 -10.99
CA PHE A 187 -13.51 11.16 -11.61
C PHE A 187 -13.22 10.25 -12.81
N PRO A 188 -13.95 10.39 -13.94
CA PRO A 188 -13.80 9.49 -15.08
C PRO A 188 -12.41 9.52 -15.72
N LYS A 189 -11.66 10.62 -15.56
CA LYS A 189 -10.26 10.76 -16.03
C LYS A 189 -9.23 10.14 -15.07
N PHE A 190 -9.65 9.59 -13.93
CA PHE A 190 -8.75 9.02 -12.92
C PHE A 190 -8.62 7.50 -13.14
N ALA A 191 -7.62 7.11 -13.93
CA ALA A 191 -7.39 5.72 -14.33
C ALA A 191 -7.29 4.71 -13.15
N PRO A 192 -6.66 5.03 -12.00
CA PRO A 192 -6.60 4.10 -10.86
C PRO A 192 -7.99 3.66 -10.35
N ALA A 193 -9.02 4.51 -10.41
CA ALA A 193 -10.37 4.11 -10.01
C ALA A 193 -10.95 3.01 -10.91
N TRP A 194 -10.69 3.09 -12.22
CA TRP A 194 -11.15 2.07 -13.17
C TRP A 194 -10.41 0.74 -13.01
N LYS A 195 -9.11 0.79 -12.69
CA LYS A 195 -8.32 -0.40 -12.35
C LYS A 195 -8.93 -1.14 -11.15
N GLU A 196 -9.23 -0.42 -10.07
CA GLU A 196 -9.87 -1.02 -8.89
C GLU A 196 -11.26 -1.56 -9.21
N LEU A 197 -12.04 -0.86 -10.03
CA LEU A 197 -13.39 -1.30 -10.43
C LEU A 197 -13.34 -2.62 -11.21
N ALA A 198 -12.39 -2.76 -12.13
CA ALA A 198 -12.17 -4.00 -12.87
C ALA A 198 -11.80 -5.16 -11.94
N ALA A 199 -10.94 -4.91 -10.94
CA ALA A 199 -10.54 -5.91 -9.96
C ALA A 199 -11.69 -6.36 -9.03
N CYS A 200 -12.64 -5.46 -8.71
CA CYS A 200 -13.85 -5.80 -7.96
C CYS A 200 -14.77 -6.75 -8.77
N ARG A 201 -15.03 -6.45 -10.04
CA ARG A 201 -15.91 -7.25 -10.90
C ARG A 201 -15.39 -8.67 -11.14
N HIS A 202 -14.08 -8.82 -11.27
CA HIS A 202 -13.45 -10.14 -11.40
C HIS A 202 -13.69 -11.02 -10.15
N ARG A 203 -13.57 -10.43 -8.95
CA ARG A 203 -13.84 -11.13 -7.67
C ARG A 203 -15.31 -11.52 -7.50
N GLU A 204 -16.23 -10.65 -7.89
CA GLU A 204 -17.68 -10.94 -7.89
C GLU A 204 -18.03 -12.08 -8.87
N GLY A 205 -17.38 -12.14 -10.03
CA GLY A 205 -17.56 -13.21 -11.02
C GLY A 205 -17.13 -14.59 -10.52
N ILE A 206 -16.00 -14.67 -9.81
CA ILE A 206 -15.50 -15.92 -9.20
C ILE A 206 -16.42 -16.36 -8.05
N GLY A 207 -16.76 -15.45 -7.12
CA GLY A 207 -17.63 -15.78 -5.97
C GLY A 207 -19.09 -16.06 -6.37
N GLY A 208 -19.57 -15.43 -7.44
CA GLY A 208 -20.90 -15.67 -8.01
C GLY A 208 -21.04 -17.04 -8.67
N GLN A 209 -19.96 -17.57 -9.25
CA GLN A 209 -19.93 -18.94 -9.79
C GLN A 209 -20.00 -19.99 -8.67
N THR A 210 -19.30 -19.80 -7.56
CA THR A 210 -19.36 -20.71 -6.39
C THR A 210 -20.75 -20.70 -5.75
N ARG A 211 -21.35 -19.51 -5.53
CA ARG A 211 -22.71 -19.37 -4.98
C ARG A 211 -23.81 -19.92 -5.89
N ARG A 212 -23.66 -19.81 -7.22
CA ARG A 212 -24.57 -20.41 -8.22
C ARG A 212 -24.38 -21.91 -8.38
N ARG A 213 -23.24 -22.47 -8.01
CA ARG A 213 -23.00 -23.93 -8.03
C ARG A 213 -23.67 -24.59 -6.83
N ASP A 214 -23.57 -23.99 -5.64
CA ASP A 214 -24.26 -24.45 -4.44
C ASP A 214 -25.79 -24.44 -4.60
N LYS A 215 -26.35 -23.37 -5.16
CA LYS A 215 -27.81 -23.30 -5.38
C LYS A 215 -28.33 -24.33 -6.39
N ARG A 216 -27.53 -24.72 -7.40
CA ARG A 216 -27.92 -25.77 -8.36
C ARG A 216 -27.89 -27.16 -7.74
N ASN A 217 -26.87 -27.48 -6.92
CA ASN A 217 -26.79 -28.77 -6.23
C ASN A 217 -27.92 -28.99 -5.21
N VAL A 218 -28.43 -27.92 -4.58
CA VAL A 218 -29.58 -28.02 -3.66
C VAL A 218 -30.91 -28.25 -4.41
N THR A 219 -31.02 -27.77 -5.65
CA THR A 219 -32.28 -27.93 -6.42
C THR A 219 -32.37 -29.32 -7.08
N ASP A 220 -31.24 -29.93 -7.47
CA ASP A 220 -31.20 -31.29 -8.03
C ASP A 220 -31.45 -32.40 -6.99
N GLN A 221 -31.30 -32.13 -5.69
CA GLN A 221 -31.62 -33.09 -4.62
C GLN A 221 -33.10 -33.08 -4.20
N GLN A 222 -33.91 -32.14 -4.68
CA GLN A 222 -35.34 -32.05 -4.35
C GLN A 222 -36.26 -32.58 -5.47
N SER A 223 -35.72 -33.00 -6.62
CA SER A 223 -36.48 -33.57 -7.75
C SER A 223 -36.32 -35.08 -7.92
N ALA A 224 -35.66 -35.78 -6.99
CA ALA A 224 -35.51 -37.23 -6.99
C ALA A 224 -36.22 -37.84 -5.77
N GLY A 225 -37.55 -37.88 -5.83
CA GLY A 225 -38.38 -38.68 -4.92
C GLY A 225 -39.53 -39.29 -5.70
N PRO A 226 -39.68 -40.63 -5.75
CA PRO A 226 -40.94 -41.26 -6.14
C PRO A 226 -42.01 -41.10 -5.06
#